data_AF-A0A9D7MQ46-F1
#
_entry.id   AF-A0A9D7MQ46-F1
#
_cell.length_a   1.000
_cell.length_b   1.000
_cell.length_c   1.000
_cell.angle_alpha   90.00
_cell.angle_beta   90.00
_cell.angle_gamma   90.00
#
_symmetry.space_group_name_H-M   'P 1'
#
loop_
_entity.id
_entity.type
_entity.pdbx_description
1 polymer ?
#
loop_
_entity_poly.entity_id
_entity_poly.type
_entity_poly.pdbx_seq_one_letter_code
_entity_poly.pdbx_strand_id
1 'polypeptide(L)'
;MQRIVSNEMTSGDFSPAAICFAKFFEREVNLSFVHWIRKYLGVHLPRYFDRYEPNLNATYLPDNMGYQDPNPVNFNQGNYNNWRPPSLGQSRICVDSISRKEVFETNFHYARMNVVREFVQQWRELKDIRNSAAHPRILSQADLERMVSILSEMNHSHVFKSMYEMKSKFRN
;
A
#
# COMPACT_ATOMS: atom_id res chain seq x y z
N MET A 1 -22.40 50.91 5.17
CA MET A 1 -22.34 49.59 5.85
C MET A 1 -22.11 48.52 4.78
N GLN A 2 -20.86 48.30 4.40
CA GLN A 2 -20.50 47.28 3.41
C GLN A 2 -20.48 45.91 4.12
N ARG A 3 -21.36 45.00 3.69
CA ARG A 3 -21.29 43.59 4.09
C ARG A 3 -20.05 42.98 3.46
N ILE A 4 -19.07 42.65 4.29
CA ILE A 4 -18.04 41.68 3.96
C ILE A 4 -18.78 40.35 3.81
N VAL A 5 -19.00 39.93 2.58
CA VAL A 5 -19.34 38.52 2.29
C VAL A 5 -18.02 37.78 2.40
N SER A 6 -17.68 37.34 3.61
CA SER A 6 -16.64 36.34 3.78
C SER A 6 -17.14 35.09 3.08
N ASN A 7 -16.50 34.78 1.96
CA ASN A 7 -16.62 33.49 1.29
C ASN A 7 -15.97 32.47 2.24
N GLU A 8 -16.73 31.99 3.23
CA GLU A 8 -16.32 30.88 4.08
C GLU A 8 -16.24 29.64 3.18
N MET A 9 -15.06 29.44 2.56
CA MET A 9 -14.68 28.13 2.06
C MET A 9 -14.83 27.17 3.23
N THR A 10 -15.87 26.35 3.18
CA THR A 10 -16.20 25.32 4.15
C THR A 10 -14.95 24.68 4.76
N SER A 11 -14.65 25.03 6.02
CA SER A 11 -13.55 24.44 6.79
C SER A 11 -13.95 23.05 7.28
N GLY A 12 -14.26 22.16 6.34
CA GLY A 12 -14.62 20.77 6.62
C GLY A 12 -13.37 19.97 7.00
N ASP A 13 -13.52 19.07 7.96
CA ASP A 13 -12.51 18.02 8.20
C ASP A 13 -12.80 16.83 7.28
N PHE A 14 -11.91 16.61 6.32
CA PHE A 14 -12.04 15.56 5.32
C PHE A 14 -11.36 14.24 5.75
N SER A 15 -10.89 14.14 7.00
CA SER A 15 -10.25 12.95 7.54
C SER A 15 -11.09 11.67 7.39
N PRO A 16 -12.43 11.65 7.61
CA PRO A 16 -13.24 10.44 7.40
C PRO A 16 -13.15 9.89 5.97
N ALA A 17 -13.21 10.77 4.96
CA ALA A 17 -13.11 10.37 3.56
C ALA A 17 -11.71 9.84 3.22
N ALA A 18 -10.66 10.55 3.67
CA ALA A 18 -9.28 10.14 3.47
C ALA A 18 -8.98 8.77 4.11
N ILE A 19 -9.51 8.49 5.31
CA ILE A 19 -9.35 7.19 5.97
C ILE A 19 -10.03 6.07 5.17
N CYS A 20 -11.24 6.31 4.64
CA CYS A 20 -11.93 5.33 3.80
C CYS A 20 -11.11 4.96 2.55
N PHE A 21 -10.60 5.97 1.82
CA PHE A 21 -9.75 5.74 0.66
C PHE A 21 -8.45 5.02 1.02
N ALA A 22 -7.84 5.37 2.15
CA ALA A 22 -6.61 4.72 2.59
C ALA A 22 -6.85 3.25 2.94
N LYS A 23 -7.99 2.92 3.55
CA LYS A 23 -8.35 1.54 3.89
C LYS A 23 -8.68 0.69 2.68
N PHE A 24 -9.32 1.28 1.66
CA PHE A 24 -9.46 0.64 0.36
C PHE A 24 -8.08 0.28 -0.22
N PHE A 25 -7.18 1.27 -0.30
CA PHE A 25 -5.84 1.09 -0.84
C PHE A 25 -5.03 0.03 -0.06
N GLU A 26 -5.02 0.12 1.27
CA GLU A 26 -4.34 -0.82 2.17
C GLU A 26 -4.80 -2.26 1.93
N ARG A 27 -6.12 -2.47 1.77
CA ARG A 27 -6.68 -3.79 1.47
C ARG A 27 -6.20 -4.33 0.13
N GLU A 28 -6.23 -3.52 -0.92
CA GLU A 28 -5.81 -3.96 -2.25
C GLU A 28 -4.32 -4.31 -2.30
N VAL A 29 -3.46 -3.50 -1.68
CA VAL A 29 -2.03 -3.80 -1.55
C VAL A 29 -1.77 -5.08 -0.76
N ASN A 30 -2.46 -5.27 0.37
CA ASN A 30 -2.27 -6.44 1.23
C ASN A 30 -2.68 -7.73 0.51
N LEU A 31 -3.75 -7.69 -0.27
CA LEU A 31 -4.24 -8.85 -1.02
C LEU A 31 -3.51 -9.09 -2.35
N SER A 32 -2.58 -8.22 -2.73
CA SER A 32 -1.81 -8.31 -3.98
C SER A 32 -0.30 -8.38 -3.71
N PHE A 33 0.39 -7.25 -3.64
CA PHE A 33 1.84 -7.15 -3.49
C PHE A 33 2.37 -7.83 -2.24
N VAL A 34 1.69 -7.67 -1.10
CA VAL A 34 2.11 -8.33 0.14
C VAL A 34 1.98 -9.85 0.00
N HIS A 35 0.91 -10.34 -0.62
CA HIS A 35 0.77 -11.77 -0.91
C HIS A 35 1.77 -12.29 -1.93
N TRP A 36 2.18 -11.47 -2.91
CA TRP A 36 3.28 -11.81 -3.81
C TRP A 36 4.59 -11.98 -3.04
N ILE A 37 4.92 -11.07 -2.11
CA ILE A 37 6.11 -11.19 -1.26
C ILE A 37 5.99 -12.44 -0.38
N ARG A 38 4.81 -12.71 0.21
CA ARG A 38 4.57 -13.95 0.98
C ARG A 38 4.87 -15.19 0.15
N LYS A 39 4.39 -15.25 -1.09
CA LYS A 39 4.68 -16.37 -2.00
C LYS A 39 6.18 -16.48 -2.30
N TYR A 40 6.84 -15.36 -2.56
CA TYR A 40 8.29 -15.31 -2.79
C TYR A 40 9.08 -15.85 -1.58
N LEU A 41 8.61 -15.59 -0.36
CA LEU A 41 9.20 -16.08 0.90
C LEU A 41 8.76 -17.49 1.29
N GLY A 42 8.07 -18.22 0.40
CA GLY A 42 7.71 -19.62 0.60
C GLY A 42 6.36 -19.88 1.28
N VAL A 43 5.52 -18.86 1.49
CA VAL A 43 4.15 -19.08 1.98
C VAL A 43 3.35 -19.85 0.92
N HIS A 44 2.71 -20.94 1.32
CA HIS A 44 1.95 -21.79 0.41
C HIS A 44 0.58 -21.18 0.08
N LEU A 45 0.51 -20.46 -1.03
CA LEU A 45 -0.75 -19.95 -1.60
C LEU A 45 -1.31 -20.96 -2.63
N PRO A 46 -2.64 -21.15 -2.73
CA PRO A 46 -3.70 -20.39 -2.03
C PRO A 46 -4.02 -20.88 -0.62
N ARG A 47 -3.44 -22.01 -0.17
CA ARG A 47 -3.76 -22.64 1.13
C ARG A 47 -3.72 -21.67 2.32
N TYR A 48 -2.71 -20.79 2.36
CA TYR A 48 -2.53 -19.76 3.39
C TYR A 48 -2.81 -18.33 2.89
N PHE A 49 -3.64 -18.18 1.85
CA PHE A 49 -4.15 -16.87 1.45
C PHE A 49 -4.97 -16.26 2.59
N ASP A 50 -4.64 -15.03 2.99
CA ASP A 50 -5.22 -14.34 4.15
C ASP A 50 -5.13 -15.12 5.49
N ARG A 51 -4.21 -16.08 5.62
CA ARG A 51 -4.07 -16.93 6.81
C ARG A 51 -2.62 -17.07 7.23
N TYR A 52 -2.38 -17.20 8.53
CA TYR A 52 -1.04 -17.46 9.06
C TYR A 52 -0.60 -18.88 8.70
N GLU A 53 0.65 -19.04 8.26
CA GLU A 53 1.25 -20.36 8.03
C GLU A 53 2.11 -20.79 9.23
N PRO A 54 1.76 -21.89 9.93
CA PRO A 54 2.54 -22.37 11.07
C PRO A 54 3.98 -22.75 10.69
N ASN A 55 4.92 -22.45 11.58
CA ASN A 55 6.33 -22.84 11.48
C ASN A 55 7.11 -22.25 10.30
N LEU A 56 6.55 -21.26 9.58
CA LEU A 56 7.24 -20.57 8.49
C LEU A 56 7.69 -19.17 8.93
N ASN A 57 9.00 -18.91 8.84
CA ASN A 57 9.57 -17.58 9.01
C ASN A 57 9.71 -16.87 7.65
N ALA A 58 8.65 -16.16 7.24
CA ALA A 58 8.66 -15.38 6.00
C ALA A 58 9.17 -13.96 6.25
N THR A 59 10.44 -13.83 6.64
CA THR A 59 11.06 -12.52 6.90
C THR A 59 11.82 -12.02 5.68
N TYR A 60 11.55 -10.77 5.28
CA TYR A 60 12.30 -10.06 4.25
C TYR A 60 13.10 -8.92 4.89
N LEU A 61 14.39 -8.85 4.56
CA LEU A 61 15.25 -7.71 4.89
C LEU A 61 15.35 -6.84 3.62
N PRO A 62 14.74 -5.65 3.59
CA PRO A 62 14.88 -4.77 2.44
C PRO A 62 16.31 -4.25 2.35
N ASP A 63 16.79 -4.09 1.12
CA ASP A 63 18.12 -3.55 0.87
C ASP A 63 18.21 -2.11 1.42
N ASN A 64 19.40 -1.69 1.86
CA ASN A 64 19.61 -0.33 2.39
C ASN A 64 19.56 0.70 1.25
N MET A 65 18.34 1.19 0.97
CA MET A 65 18.05 2.13 -0.11
C MET A 65 17.98 3.59 0.37
N GLY A 66 18.90 3.98 1.26
CA GLY A 66 18.86 5.31 1.90
C GLY A 66 17.83 5.43 3.02
N TYR A 67 17.24 4.30 3.44
CA TYR A 67 16.50 4.21 4.70
C TYR A 67 17.51 3.97 5.82
N GLN A 68 17.44 4.73 6.92
CA GLN A 68 18.25 4.43 8.11
C GLN A 68 17.91 3.00 8.58
N ASP A 69 18.91 2.12 8.55
CA ASP A 69 18.88 0.71 8.97
C ASP A 69 17.53 -0.02 8.75
N PRO A 70 17.29 -0.58 7.55
CA PRO A 70 16.05 -1.29 7.28
C PRO A 70 15.86 -2.46 8.25
N ASN A 71 14.81 -2.38 9.06
CA ASN A 71 14.44 -3.49 9.94
C ASN A 71 13.85 -4.66 9.13
N PRO A 72 14.16 -5.91 9.49
CA PRO A 72 13.53 -7.07 8.89
C PRO A 72 12.02 -7.05 9.12
N VAL A 73 11.26 -7.43 8.10
CA VAL A 73 9.78 -7.45 8.12
C VAL A 73 9.29 -8.89 7.96
N ASN A 74 8.55 -9.39 8.95
CA ASN A 74 7.91 -10.70 8.86
C ASN A 74 6.55 -10.61 8.17
N PHE A 75 6.46 -11.17 6.95
CA PHE A 75 5.26 -11.20 6.13
C PHE A 75 4.27 -12.30 6.51
N ASN A 76 4.66 -13.20 7.41
CA ASN A 76 3.82 -14.25 7.97
C ASN A 76 3.59 -14.03 9.48
N GLN A 77 3.53 -12.78 9.93
CA GLN A 77 3.17 -12.46 11.30
C GLN A 77 1.70 -12.83 11.57
N GLY A 78 1.40 -13.40 12.73
CA GLY A 78 0.03 -13.82 13.06
C GLY A 78 -0.03 -14.83 14.20
N ASN A 79 -1.22 -15.36 14.46
CA ASN A 79 -1.45 -16.45 15.41
C ASN A 79 -2.58 -17.38 14.94
N TYR A 80 -2.43 -18.70 15.12
CA TYR A 80 -3.47 -19.75 15.05
C TYR A 80 -4.71 -19.47 14.14
N ASN A 81 -4.48 -18.98 12.91
CA ASN A 81 -5.42 -18.63 11.80
C ASN A 81 -5.52 -17.15 11.42
N ASN A 82 -5.12 -16.20 12.27
CA ASN A 82 -5.16 -14.77 11.96
C ASN A 82 -3.79 -14.32 11.46
N TRP A 83 -3.67 -14.13 10.16
CA TRP A 83 -2.55 -13.40 9.59
C TRP A 83 -2.69 -11.90 9.85
N ARG A 84 -1.57 -11.24 10.11
CA ARG A 84 -1.49 -9.79 10.24
C ARG A 84 -0.53 -9.27 9.17
N PRO A 85 -1.01 -8.48 8.19
CA PRO A 85 -0.13 -7.88 7.21
C PRO A 85 0.81 -6.87 7.90
N PRO A 86 2.02 -6.65 7.35
CA PRO A 86 2.88 -5.56 7.80
C PRO A 86 2.23 -4.20 7.61
N SER A 87 2.73 -3.17 8.30
CA SER A 87 2.23 -1.81 8.11
C SER A 87 2.44 -1.31 6.68
N LEU A 88 1.63 -0.34 6.24
CA LEU A 88 1.77 0.29 4.91
C LEU A 88 3.20 0.75 4.62
N GLY A 89 3.88 1.33 5.61
CA GLY A 89 5.27 1.79 5.47
C GLY A 89 6.26 0.64 5.25
N GLN A 90 6.17 -0.41 6.06
CA GLN A 90 7.01 -1.61 5.94
C GLN A 90 6.80 -2.32 4.60
N SER A 91 5.54 -2.54 4.23
CA SER A 91 5.18 -3.16 2.95
C SER A 91 5.70 -2.35 1.78
N ARG A 92 5.57 -1.01 1.79
CA ARG A 92 6.09 -0.13 0.74
C ARG A 92 7.60 -0.27 0.58
N ILE A 93 8.37 -0.22 1.67
CA ILE A 93 9.84 -0.34 1.62
C ILE A 93 10.26 -1.68 1.04
N CYS A 94 9.59 -2.77 1.44
CA CYS A 94 9.88 -4.10 0.92
C CYS A 94 9.52 -4.22 -0.56
N VAL A 95 8.38 -3.66 -1.00
CA VAL A 95 7.98 -3.62 -2.41
C VAL A 95 8.97 -2.81 -3.25
N ASP A 96 9.40 -1.64 -2.77
CA ASP A 96 10.43 -0.82 -3.43
C ASP A 96 11.74 -1.62 -3.61
N SER A 97 12.21 -2.28 -2.55
CA SER A 97 13.46 -3.05 -2.59
C SER A 97 13.33 -4.26 -3.53
N ILE A 98 12.27 -5.05 -3.39
CA ILE A 98 12.11 -6.27 -4.19
C ILE A 98 11.81 -5.97 -5.66
N SER A 99 11.18 -4.83 -5.97
CA SER A 99 10.89 -4.42 -7.35
C SER A 99 12.14 -4.24 -8.22
N ARG A 100 13.31 -4.07 -7.60
CA ARG A 100 14.59 -3.90 -8.29
C ARG A 100 15.34 -5.21 -8.51
N LYS A 101 14.79 -6.31 -8.01
CA LYS A 101 15.37 -7.66 -8.15
C LYS A 101 14.78 -8.31 -9.40
N GLU A 102 15.61 -9.02 -10.16
CA GLU A 102 15.21 -9.71 -11.39
C GLU A 102 13.98 -10.62 -11.20
N VAL A 103 13.90 -11.29 -10.05
CA VAL A 103 12.76 -12.15 -9.67
C VAL A 103 11.41 -11.43 -9.69
N PHE A 104 11.40 -10.11 -9.48
CA PHE A 104 10.20 -9.31 -9.58
C PHE A 104 9.80 -9.12 -11.04
N GLU A 105 10.73 -8.73 -11.91
CA GLU A 105 10.47 -8.54 -13.35
C GLU A 105 9.97 -9.82 -14.03
N THR A 106 10.54 -10.98 -13.68
CA THR A 106 10.12 -12.27 -14.25
C THR A 106 8.76 -12.75 -13.79
N ASN A 107 8.21 -12.21 -12.68
CA ASN A 107 6.93 -12.63 -12.12
C ASN A 107 5.87 -11.53 -12.14
N PHE A 108 6.26 -10.30 -12.49
CA PHE A 108 5.42 -9.11 -12.54
C PHE A 108 5.32 -8.59 -13.98
N HIS A 109 4.78 -9.43 -14.88
CA HIS A 109 4.51 -9.02 -16.27
C HIS A 109 3.37 -7.99 -16.39
N TYR A 110 2.70 -7.67 -15.28
CA TYR A 110 1.47 -6.88 -15.25
C TYR A 110 1.71 -5.36 -15.24
N ALA A 111 2.93 -4.89 -14.98
CA ALA A 111 3.28 -3.49 -15.19
C ALA A 111 4.76 -3.32 -15.56
N ARG A 112 5.04 -2.28 -16.36
CA ARG A 112 6.40 -1.86 -16.69
C ARG A 112 7.10 -1.32 -15.44
N MET A 113 8.43 -1.48 -15.35
CA MET A 113 9.18 -1.08 -14.15
C MET A 113 9.06 0.41 -13.77
N ASN A 114 8.87 1.30 -14.73
CA ASN A 114 8.60 2.71 -14.47
C ASN A 114 7.26 2.92 -13.73
N VAL A 115 6.23 2.13 -14.07
CA VAL A 115 4.92 2.17 -13.40
C VAL A 115 5.05 1.72 -11.95
N VAL A 116 5.89 0.73 -11.65
CA VAL A 116 6.10 0.23 -10.29
C VAL A 116 6.81 1.27 -9.42
N ARG A 117 7.82 1.97 -9.96
CA ARG A 117 8.50 3.06 -9.24
C ARG A 117 7.56 4.23 -8.95
N GLU A 118 6.77 4.62 -9.93
CA GLU A 118 5.75 5.66 -9.78
C GLU A 118 4.70 5.26 -8.73
N PHE A 119 4.22 4.02 -8.80
CA PHE A 119 3.30 3.45 -7.81
C PHE A 119 3.87 3.50 -6.39
N VAL A 120 5.13 3.13 -6.17
CA VAL A 120 5.78 3.20 -4.84
C VAL A 120 5.88 4.64 -4.34
N GLN A 121 6.11 5.60 -5.23
CA GLN A 121 6.15 7.03 -4.91
C GLN A 121 4.76 7.54 -4.51
N GLN A 122 3.74 7.23 -5.30
CA GLN A 122 2.34 7.52 -5.00
C GLN A 122 1.87 6.88 -3.68
N TRP A 123 2.29 5.65 -3.38
CA TRP A 123 2.02 5.00 -2.10
C TRP A 123 2.63 5.79 -0.93
N ARG A 124 3.86 6.32 -1.06
CA ARG A 124 4.45 7.17 -0.01
C ARG A 124 3.54 8.36 0.31
N GLU A 125 3.05 9.05 -0.72
CA GLU A 125 2.17 10.20 -0.57
C GLU A 125 0.82 9.84 0.07
N LEU A 126 0.18 8.75 -0.37
CA LEU A 126 -1.05 8.24 0.26
C LEU A 126 -0.85 7.93 1.76
N LYS A 127 0.29 7.34 2.11
CA LYS A 127 0.65 7.04 3.51
C LYS A 127 0.79 8.34 4.32
N ASP A 128 1.40 9.36 3.75
CA ASP A 128 1.60 10.64 4.43
C ASP A 128 0.27 11.38 4.64
N ILE A 129 -0.61 11.41 3.64
CA ILE A 129 -1.98 11.96 3.76
C ILE A 129 -2.78 11.17 4.81
N ARG A 130 -2.75 9.83 4.76
CA ARG A 130 -3.41 8.97 5.75
C ARG A 130 -2.91 9.23 7.17
N ASN A 131 -1.61 9.44 7.33
CA ASN A 131 -1.03 9.71 8.64
C ASN A 131 -1.53 11.05 9.17
N SER A 132 -1.57 12.09 8.34
CA SER A 132 -2.19 13.37 8.70
C SER A 132 -3.65 13.19 9.16
N ALA A 133 -4.44 12.40 8.42
CA ALA A 133 -5.85 12.09 8.74
C ALA A 133 -6.06 11.31 10.05
N ALA A 134 -5.05 10.53 10.48
CA ALA A 134 -5.13 9.68 11.66
C ALA A 134 -4.61 10.36 12.94
N HIS A 135 -4.04 11.56 12.81
CA HIS A 135 -3.55 12.39 13.89
C HIS A 135 -4.54 13.55 14.13
N PRO A 136 -4.46 14.30 15.25
CA PRO A 136 -5.43 15.35 15.60
C PRO A 136 -5.31 16.62 14.73
N ARG A 137 -5.07 16.46 13.43
CA ARG A 137 -4.97 17.53 12.44
C ARG A 137 -6.23 17.49 11.58
N ILE A 138 -6.77 18.68 11.27
CA ILE A 138 -7.83 18.82 10.27
C ILE A 138 -7.21 18.52 8.91
N LEU A 139 -7.80 17.59 8.16
CA LEU A 139 -7.36 17.28 6.81
C LEU A 139 -8.08 18.21 5.82
N SER A 140 -7.30 18.91 5.00
CA SER A 140 -7.83 19.92 4.08
C SER A 140 -8.51 19.29 2.86
N GLN A 141 -9.39 20.05 2.20
CA GLN A 141 -9.97 19.62 0.92
C GLN A 141 -8.89 19.32 -0.12
N ALA A 142 -7.81 20.11 -0.16
CA ALA A 142 -6.70 19.92 -1.08
C ALA A 142 -5.97 18.59 -0.85
N ASP A 143 -5.83 18.15 0.40
CA ASP A 143 -5.24 16.84 0.72
C ASP A 143 -6.12 15.69 0.21
N LEU A 144 -7.45 15.82 0.37
CA LEU A 144 -8.40 14.83 -0.15
C LEU A 144 -8.38 14.79 -1.69
N GLU A 145 -8.40 15.96 -2.34
CA GLU A 145 -8.32 16.06 -3.80
C GLU A 145 -7.02 15.47 -4.33
N ARG A 146 -5.88 15.70 -3.65
CA ARG A 146 -4.62 15.05 -3.99
C ARG A 146 -4.73 13.54 -3.86
N MET A 147 -5.33 13.04 -2.78
CA MET A 147 -5.53 11.60 -2.59
C MET A 147 -6.35 10.97 -3.72
N VAL A 148 -7.46 11.62 -4.10
CA VAL A 148 -8.31 11.18 -5.22
C VAL A 148 -7.54 11.20 -6.54
N SER A 149 -6.75 12.25 -6.79
CA SER A 149 -5.88 12.33 -7.96
C SER A 149 -4.89 11.17 -8.02
N ILE A 150 -4.21 10.86 -6.91
CA ILE A 150 -3.26 9.74 -6.84
C ILE A 150 -3.94 8.42 -7.20
N LEU A 151 -5.11 8.14 -6.61
CA LEU A 151 -5.85 6.91 -6.89
C LEU A 151 -6.32 6.87 -8.35
N SER A 152 -6.71 8.00 -8.92
CA SER A 152 -7.07 8.12 -10.34
C SER A 152 -5.87 7.84 -11.25
N GLU A 153 -4.70 8.42 -10.96
CA GLU A 153 -3.44 8.16 -11.68
C GLU A 153 -3.07 6.67 -11.64
N MET A 154 -3.14 6.04 -10.46
CA MET A 154 -2.92 4.59 -10.32
C MET A 154 -3.88 3.77 -11.19
N ASN A 155 -5.15 4.17 -11.25
CA ASN A 155 -6.13 3.49 -12.08
C ASN A 155 -5.83 3.63 -13.58
N HIS A 156 -5.48 4.84 -14.04
CA HIS A 156 -5.10 5.10 -15.43
C HIS A 156 -3.83 4.34 -15.83
N SER A 157 -2.88 4.20 -14.91
CA SER A 157 -1.67 3.39 -15.09
C SER A 157 -1.90 1.89 -14.89
N HIS A 158 -3.16 1.45 -14.79
CA HIS A 158 -3.58 0.05 -14.64
C HIS A 158 -3.08 -0.68 -13.38
N VAL A 159 -2.60 0.04 -12.37
CA VAL A 159 -2.08 -0.54 -11.12
C VAL A 159 -3.14 -1.42 -10.44
N PHE A 160 -4.38 -0.95 -10.33
CA PHE A 160 -5.46 -1.73 -9.70
C PHE A 160 -5.84 -2.97 -10.50
N LYS A 161 -5.72 -2.93 -11.83
CA LYS A 161 -5.91 -4.11 -12.67
C LYS A 161 -4.82 -5.15 -12.39
N SER A 162 -3.56 -4.73 -12.33
CA SER A 162 -2.45 -5.61 -11.96
C SER A 162 -2.64 -6.22 -10.56
N MET A 163 -3.04 -5.42 -9.58
CA MET A 163 -3.35 -5.90 -8.22
C MET A 163 -4.48 -6.94 -8.21
N TYR A 164 -5.54 -6.70 -8.99
CA TYR A 164 -6.65 -7.64 -9.14
C TYR A 164 -6.19 -8.97 -9.75
N GLU A 165 -5.41 -8.92 -10.83
CA GLU A 165 -4.89 -10.12 -11.51
C GLU A 165 -3.97 -10.95 -10.58
N MET A 166 -3.10 -10.29 -9.82
CA MET A 166 -2.27 -10.94 -8.79
C MET A 166 -3.12 -11.60 -7.71
N LYS A 167 -4.07 -10.85 -7.14
CA LYS A 167 -4.96 -11.32 -6.07
C LYS A 167 -5.74 -12.56 -6.53
N SER A 168 -6.29 -12.54 -7.74
CA SER A 168 -7.00 -13.67 -8.33
C SER A 168 -6.10 -14.89 -8.52
N LYS A 169 -4.85 -14.70 -8.93
CA LYS A 169 -3.87 -15.80 -9.08
C LYS A 169 -3.43 -16.43 -7.75
N PHE A 170 -3.45 -15.67 -6.66
CA PHE A 170 -3.03 -16.18 -5.35
C PHE A 170 -4.16 -16.77 -4.52
N ARG A 171 -5.40 -16.46 -4.89
CA ARG A 171 -6.60 -16.93 -4.21
C ARG A 171 -7.10 -18.27 -4.77
N ASN A 172 -6.82 -18.55 -6.04
CA ASN A 172 -7.20 -19.76 -6.76
C ASN A 172 -6.00 -20.69 -6.93
#